data_AF-A0A9W8H0K2-F1
#
_entry.id   AF-A0A9W8H0K2-F1
#
_cell.length_a   1.000
_cell.length_b   1.000
_cell.length_c   1.000
_cell.angle_alpha   90.00
_cell.angle_beta   90.00
_cell.angle_gamma   90.00
#
_symmetry.space_group_name_H-M   'P 1'
#
loop_
_entity.id
_entity.type
_entity.pdbx_description
1 polymer ?
#
loop_
_entity_poly.entity_id
_entity_poly.type
_entity_poly.pdbx_seq_one_letter_code
_entity_poly.pdbx_strand_id
1 'polypeptide(L)'
;MATRSRTFLFVQYRNSFGHAQRRKRSRLAAGTTHSQVTEEEGLIERTTDEGEMVIELAHLPPRWVDLVEDVGEQMDDITRKIKRLEGLHKKHLLPGFDDRSAEEREINMLTQEITAQFRSCGGLVRGVGQHQSHGQEQVVGSNIQSSMALKLQSQSTAFRQSQSAYLHKMSLRKNANSDVFALDAEHERAVSRRFDMTLTDEQLQVMESSEADIAEREGELAKIHESIVELAAVFGQMQEMVIDQGTMLDRIDFNIENTVVNVAAAAEELVAADRHHKGSVANKCIISLAIVVIVLVVILLVKWL
;
A
#
# COMPACT_ATOMS: atom_id res chain seq x y z
N MET A 1 -18.36 -21.11 10.72
CA MET A 1 -19.13 -20.89 9.48
C MET A 1 -18.50 -21.73 8.37
N ALA A 2 -19.30 -22.54 7.65
CA ALA A 2 -18.81 -23.34 6.52
C ALA A 2 -18.90 -22.50 5.22
N THR A 3 -17.82 -22.45 4.44
CA THR A 3 -17.79 -21.78 3.14
C THR A 3 -17.70 -22.81 2.02
N ARG A 4 -18.37 -22.56 0.88
CA ARG A 4 -18.32 -23.41 -0.32
C ARG A 4 -17.98 -22.56 -1.54
N SER A 5 -16.85 -22.84 -2.18
CA SER A 5 -16.47 -22.19 -3.42
C SER A 5 -17.37 -22.65 -4.58
N ARG A 6 -17.95 -21.69 -5.32
CA ARG A 6 -18.76 -21.93 -6.52
C ARG A 6 -18.02 -21.51 -7.81
N THR A 7 -16.76 -21.12 -7.70
CA THR A 7 -15.96 -20.60 -8.82
C THR A 7 -15.90 -21.60 -9.97
N PHE A 8 -15.70 -22.88 -9.68
CA PHE A 8 -15.64 -23.92 -10.70
C PHE A 8 -16.97 -24.05 -11.48
N LEU A 9 -18.09 -24.08 -10.75
CA LEU A 9 -19.43 -24.15 -11.35
C LEU A 9 -19.71 -22.90 -12.22
N PHE A 10 -19.32 -21.73 -11.75
CA PHE A 10 -19.45 -20.47 -12.49
C PHE A 10 -18.64 -20.49 -13.81
N VAL A 11 -17.36 -20.91 -13.76
CA VAL A 11 -16.51 -21.02 -14.94
C VAL A 11 -17.10 -22.02 -15.95
N GLN A 12 -17.63 -23.13 -15.47
CA GLN A 12 -18.29 -24.13 -16.30
C GLN A 12 -19.51 -23.56 -17.04
N TYR A 13 -20.37 -22.80 -16.35
CA TYR A 13 -21.49 -22.14 -17.00
C TYR A 13 -21.03 -21.07 -17.99
N ARG A 14 -20.07 -20.21 -17.63
CA ARG A 14 -19.53 -19.17 -18.52
C ARG A 14 -19.03 -19.75 -19.84
N ASN A 15 -18.23 -20.81 -19.78
CA ASN A 15 -17.66 -21.46 -20.96
C ASN A 15 -18.74 -22.19 -21.78
N SER A 16 -19.80 -22.69 -21.13
CA SER A 16 -20.91 -23.39 -21.80
C SER A 16 -21.88 -22.43 -22.52
N PHE A 17 -22.16 -21.26 -21.94
CA PHE A 17 -23.10 -20.29 -22.50
C PHE A 17 -22.50 -19.47 -23.67
N GLY A 18 -21.21 -19.14 -23.63
CA GLY A 18 -20.54 -18.41 -24.72
C GLY A 18 -20.55 -19.16 -26.06
N HIS A 19 -20.51 -20.49 -26.05
CA HIS A 19 -20.59 -21.31 -27.27
C HIS A 19 -22.03 -21.50 -27.80
N ALA A 20 -23.05 -21.38 -26.94
CA ALA A 20 -24.44 -21.58 -27.33
C ALA A 20 -24.98 -20.42 -28.19
N GLN A 21 -24.60 -19.17 -27.91
CA GLN A 21 -24.97 -18.02 -28.75
C GLN A 21 -24.25 -18.03 -30.11
N ARG A 22 -22.98 -18.46 -30.16
CA ARG A 22 -22.22 -18.57 -31.43
C ARG A 22 -22.79 -19.66 -32.36
N ARG A 23 -23.25 -20.78 -31.81
CA ARG A 23 -23.93 -21.85 -32.58
C ARG A 23 -25.32 -21.46 -33.09
N LYS A 24 -26.05 -20.57 -32.40
CA LYS A 24 -27.36 -20.09 -32.88
C LYS A 24 -27.22 -19.21 -34.13
N ARG A 25 -26.14 -18.41 -34.24
CA ARG A 25 -25.84 -17.64 -35.46
C ARG A 25 -25.44 -18.53 -36.64
N SER A 26 -24.65 -19.59 -36.43
CA SER A 26 -24.24 -20.51 -37.51
C SER A 26 -25.41 -21.34 -38.09
N ARG A 27 -26.42 -21.67 -37.29
CA ARG A 27 -27.58 -22.47 -37.75
C ARG A 27 -28.60 -21.69 -38.57
N LEU A 28 -28.61 -20.36 -38.49
CA LEU A 28 -29.43 -19.51 -39.36
C LEU A 28 -28.84 -19.33 -40.77
N ALA A 29 -27.55 -19.64 -40.96
CA ALA A 29 -26.87 -19.57 -42.25
C ALA A 29 -26.81 -20.92 -43.00
N ALA A 30 -27.15 -22.04 -42.35
CA ALA A 30 -27.02 -23.39 -42.92
C ALA A 30 -28.23 -23.83 -43.78
N GLY A 31 -28.97 -22.87 -44.35
CA GLY A 31 -30.19 -23.10 -45.11
C GLY A 31 -30.11 -22.66 -46.57
N THR A 32 -28.95 -22.74 -47.24
CA THR A 32 -28.85 -22.55 -48.70
C THR A 32 -27.68 -23.36 -49.28
N THR A 33 -28.04 -24.46 -49.95
CA THR A 33 -27.39 -25.16 -51.09
C THR A 33 -25.86 -25.18 -51.27
N HIS A 34 -25.31 -26.40 -51.12
CA HIS A 34 -24.28 -27.08 -51.93
C HIS A 34 -23.51 -26.27 -53.01
N SER A 35 -22.19 -26.09 -52.85
CA SER A 35 -21.17 -26.36 -53.88
C SER A 35 -19.74 -26.17 -53.32
N GLN A 36 -18.88 -27.15 -53.61
CA GLN A 36 -17.40 -27.15 -53.64
C GLN A 36 -16.60 -26.93 -52.34
N VAL A 37 -15.88 -28.00 -51.99
CA VAL A 37 -14.76 -28.06 -51.06
C VAL A 37 -13.57 -27.38 -51.72
N THR A 38 -13.08 -26.28 -51.13
CA THR A 38 -11.75 -25.72 -51.40
C THR A 38 -11.02 -25.57 -50.06
N GLU A 39 -9.91 -26.29 -49.91
CA GLU A 39 -9.05 -26.37 -48.72
C GLU A 39 -8.23 -25.08 -48.46
N GLU A 40 -8.84 -23.90 -48.60
CA GLU A 40 -8.19 -22.61 -48.30
C GLU A 40 -8.95 -21.75 -47.27
N GLU A 41 -9.88 -22.31 -46.49
CA GLU A 41 -10.52 -21.59 -45.36
C GLU A 41 -9.63 -21.58 -44.09
N GLY A 42 -8.33 -21.40 -44.27
CA GLY A 42 -7.32 -21.42 -43.20
C GLY A 42 -6.32 -20.26 -43.25
N LEU A 43 -6.41 -19.34 -44.21
CA LEU A 43 -5.52 -18.19 -44.27
C LEU A 43 -6.29 -16.90 -44.53
N ILE A 44 -6.52 -16.17 -43.43
CA ILE A 44 -6.41 -14.71 -43.32
C ILE A 44 -6.84 -13.95 -44.59
N GLU A 45 -8.13 -13.62 -44.69
CA GLU A 45 -8.56 -12.42 -45.41
C GLU A 45 -9.15 -11.42 -44.41
N ARG A 46 -8.23 -10.60 -43.93
CA ARG A 46 -8.47 -9.27 -43.36
C ARG A 46 -9.11 -8.43 -44.45
N THR A 47 -10.36 -8.03 -44.28
CA THR A 47 -10.79 -6.62 -44.23
C THR A 47 -12.32 -6.52 -44.14
N THR A 48 -12.77 -5.58 -43.30
CA THR A 48 -14.10 -4.96 -43.25
C THR A 48 -15.29 -5.88 -42.96
N ASP A 49 -15.51 -6.17 -41.67
CA ASP A 49 -16.84 -6.00 -41.09
C ASP A 49 -16.72 -5.78 -39.57
N GLU A 50 -17.51 -4.86 -39.04
CA GLU A 50 -17.39 -4.21 -37.73
C GLU A 50 -17.72 -5.17 -36.55
N GLY A 51 -16.86 -6.14 -36.33
CA GLY A 51 -16.70 -6.78 -35.03
C GLY A 51 -15.70 -5.96 -34.24
N GLU A 52 -16.21 -5.02 -33.43
CA GLU A 52 -15.48 -4.27 -32.41
C GLU A 52 -14.41 -5.18 -31.80
N MET A 53 -13.17 -5.02 -32.25
CA MET A 53 -12.02 -5.57 -31.56
C MET A 53 -12.00 -4.75 -30.28
N VAL A 54 -12.65 -5.26 -29.23
CA VAL A 54 -12.41 -4.82 -27.87
C VAL A 54 -10.96 -5.20 -27.62
N ILE A 55 -10.06 -4.34 -28.09
CA ILE A 55 -8.79 -4.12 -27.45
C ILE A 55 -9.23 -3.73 -26.05
N GLU A 56 -9.22 -4.69 -25.13
CA GLU A 56 -9.19 -4.37 -23.71
C GLU A 56 -8.03 -3.40 -23.59
N LEU A 57 -8.36 -2.11 -23.58
CA LEU A 57 -7.41 -1.06 -23.30
C LEU A 57 -6.99 -1.42 -21.89
N ALA A 58 -5.83 -2.07 -21.74
CA ALA A 58 -5.27 -2.38 -20.44
C ALA A 58 -5.10 -1.02 -19.78
N HIS A 59 -6.08 -0.66 -18.95
CA HIS A 59 -6.09 0.61 -18.27
C HIS A 59 -4.81 0.64 -17.46
N LEU A 60 -3.89 1.54 -17.81
CA LEU A 60 -2.63 1.64 -17.07
C LEU A 60 -3.00 1.82 -15.60
N PRO A 61 -2.34 1.07 -14.70
CA PRO A 61 -2.57 1.25 -13.27
C PRO A 61 -2.38 2.74 -12.94
N PRO A 62 -3.27 3.32 -12.11
CA PRO A 62 -3.15 4.70 -11.72
C PRO A 62 -1.77 5.00 -11.14
N ARG A 63 -1.26 6.21 -11.34
CA ARG A 63 0.08 6.62 -10.86
C ARG A 63 0.27 6.51 -9.34
N TRP A 64 -0.83 6.52 -8.57
CA TRP A 64 -0.76 6.28 -7.13
C TRP A 64 -0.41 4.82 -6.80
N VAL A 65 -0.63 3.86 -7.71
CA VAL A 65 -0.25 2.45 -7.53
C VAL A 65 1.26 2.34 -7.38
N ASP A 66 2.02 3.00 -8.27
CA ASP A 66 3.49 3.05 -8.19
C ASP A 66 3.96 3.62 -6.84
N LEU A 67 3.34 4.71 -6.37
CA LEU A 67 3.66 5.30 -5.07
C LEU A 67 3.35 4.36 -3.90
N VAL A 68 2.31 3.54 -4.02
CA VAL A 68 1.91 2.57 -3.00
C VAL A 68 2.87 1.39 -2.97
N GLU A 69 3.35 0.95 -4.14
CA GLU A 69 4.39 -0.06 -4.27
C GLU A 69 5.71 0.45 -3.67
N ASP A 70 6.13 1.67 -4.01
CA ASP A 70 7.32 2.32 -3.47
C ASP A 70 7.27 2.42 -1.93
N VAL A 71 6.15 2.88 -1.38
CA VAL A 71 5.98 2.96 0.08
C VAL A 71 5.97 1.56 0.70
N GLY A 72 5.34 0.57 0.04
CA GLY A 72 5.34 -0.82 0.49
C GLY A 72 6.76 -1.39 0.58
N GLU A 73 7.58 -1.18 -0.46
CA GLU A 73 8.97 -1.64 -0.49
C GLU A 73 9.80 -0.96 0.61
N GLN A 74 9.64 0.35 0.80
CA GLN A 74 10.34 1.07 1.88
C GLN A 74 9.92 0.58 3.27
N MET A 75 8.64 0.27 3.49
CA MET A 75 8.14 -0.27 4.76
C MET A 75 8.68 -1.68 5.06
N ASP A 76 8.81 -2.51 4.03
CA ASP A 76 9.43 -3.82 4.16
C ASP A 76 10.93 -3.71 4.48
N ASP A 77 11.62 -2.74 3.87
CA ASP A 77 13.02 -2.46 4.17
C ASP A 77 13.24 -1.96 5.60
N ILE A 78 12.40 -1.02 6.05
CA ILE A 78 12.37 -0.56 7.45
C ILE A 78 12.18 -1.76 8.39
N THR A 79 11.25 -2.66 8.08
CA THR A 79 10.98 -3.86 8.90
C THR A 79 12.21 -4.77 8.99
N ARG A 80 12.94 -4.97 7.89
CA ARG A 80 14.20 -5.74 7.90
C ARG A 80 15.28 -5.08 8.75
N LYS A 81 15.45 -3.75 8.62
CA LYS A 81 16.43 -2.98 9.41
C LYS A 81 16.11 -2.95 10.90
N ILE A 82 14.84 -2.82 11.28
CA ILE A 82 14.40 -2.91 12.68
C ILE A 82 14.78 -4.27 13.28
N LYS A 83 14.56 -5.38 12.55
CA LYS A 83 14.96 -6.72 13.04
C LYS A 83 16.48 -6.85 13.21
N ARG A 84 17.26 -6.31 12.28
CA ARG A 84 18.74 -6.28 12.40
C ARG A 84 19.17 -5.47 13.62
N LEU A 85 18.57 -4.30 13.81
CA LEU A 85 18.83 -3.41 14.94
C LEU A 85 18.49 -4.06 16.29
N GLU A 86 17.37 -4.79 16.39
CA GLU A 86 17.03 -5.56 17.58
C GLU A 86 18.07 -6.65 17.91
N GLY A 87 18.65 -7.27 16.89
CA GLY A 87 19.76 -8.20 17.04
C GLY A 87 21.02 -7.54 17.61
N LEU A 88 21.36 -6.36 17.07
CA LEU A 88 22.49 -5.56 17.55
C LEU A 88 22.27 -5.04 18.97
N HIS A 89 21.08 -4.54 19.30
CA HIS A 89 20.71 -4.16 20.66
C HIS A 89 20.94 -5.32 21.62
N LYS A 90 20.42 -6.52 21.32
CA LYS A 90 20.63 -7.70 22.18
C LYS A 90 22.10 -8.04 22.35
N LYS A 91 22.90 -7.99 21.27
CA LYS A 91 24.35 -8.23 21.32
C LYS A 91 25.07 -7.21 22.21
N HIS A 92 24.77 -5.93 22.02
CA HIS A 92 25.32 -4.81 22.78
C HIS A 92 24.87 -4.79 24.25
N LEU A 93 23.70 -5.38 24.55
CA LEU A 93 23.20 -5.54 25.90
C LEU A 93 23.79 -6.75 26.66
N LEU A 94 24.50 -7.69 26.02
CA LEU A 94 25.10 -8.85 26.71
C LEU A 94 26.34 -8.45 27.51
N PRO A 95 26.64 -8.99 28.69
CA PRO A 95 27.93 -8.73 29.34
C PRO A 95 29.09 -9.29 28.49
N GLY A 96 30.10 -8.49 28.17
CA GLY A 96 31.30 -8.95 27.46
C GLY A 96 32.40 -7.91 27.54
N PHE A 97 33.66 -8.38 27.52
CA PHE A 97 34.87 -7.59 27.78
C PHE A 97 35.50 -6.98 26.51
N ASP A 98 34.82 -7.07 25.37
CA ASP A 98 35.33 -6.59 24.08
C ASP A 98 34.91 -5.14 23.82
N ASP A 99 35.70 -4.40 23.05
CA ASP A 99 35.38 -3.02 22.63
C ASP A 99 34.12 -3.03 21.76
N ARG A 100 33.10 -2.27 22.17
CA ARG A 100 31.78 -2.23 21.52
C ARG A 100 31.52 -0.95 20.75
N SER A 101 32.53 -0.10 20.60
CA SER A 101 32.39 1.16 19.87
C SER A 101 32.08 0.94 18.38
N ALA A 102 32.32 -0.25 17.83
CA ALA A 102 31.92 -0.61 16.46
C ALA A 102 30.41 -0.88 16.37
N GLU A 103 29.85 -1.67 17.29
CA GLU A 103 28.41 -1.93 17.37
C GLU A 103 27.61 -0.67 17.68
N GLU A 104 28.12 0.21 18.56
CA GLU A 104 27.49 1.49 18.89
C GLU A 104 27.34 2.38 17.65
N ARG A 105 28.42 2.49 16.86
CA ARG A 105 28.38 3.20 15.57
C ARG A 105 27.38 2.58 14.59
N GLU A 106 27.32 1.26 14.49
CA GLU A 106 26.36 0.57 13.62
C GLU A 106 24.90 0.81 14.07
N ILE A 107 24.64 0.76 15.38
CA ILE A 107 23.33 1.03 15.99
C ILE A 107 22.90 2.48 15.69
N ASN A 108 23.79 3.44 15.87
CA ASN A 108 23.52 4.86 15.59
C ASN A 108 23.20 5.09 14.11
N MET A 109 24.02 4.53 13.21
CA MET A 109 23.80 4.63 11.76
C MET A 109 22.45 4.03 11.35
N LEU A 110 22.14 2.81 11.77
CA LEU A 110 20.86 2.16 11.46
C LEU A 110 19.68 2.92 12.04
N THR A 111 19.81 3.49 13.24
CA THR A 111 18.75 4.27 13.88
C THR A 111 18.45 5.55 13.09
N GLN A 112 19.49 6.27 12.65
CA GLN A 112 19.34 7.45 11.80
C GLN A 112 18.75 7.10 10.43
N GLU A 113 19.22 6.01 9.82
CA GLU A 113 18.72 5.53 8.53
C GLU A 113 17.23 5.16 8.59
N ILE A 114 16.82 4.37 9.59
CA ILE A 114 15.41 4.00 9.80
C ILE A 114 14.56 5.26 10.03
N THR A 115 15.05 6.22 10.81
CA THR A 115 14.34 7.48 11.08
C THR A 115 14.18 8.30 9.80
N ALA A 116 15.21 8.38 8.95
CA ALA A 116 15.14 9.05 7.66
C ALA A 116 14.17 8.35 6.70
N GLN A 117 14.16 7.02 6.65
CA GLN A 117 13.21 6.25 5.85
C GLN A 117 11.76 6.47 6.30
N PHE A 118 11.49 6.49 7.61
CA PHE A 118 10.16 6.83 8.11
C PHE A 118 9.70 8.24 7.70
N ARG A 119 10.60 9.23 7.67
CA ARG A 119 10.29 10.58 7.17
C ARG A 119 9.96 10.58 5.68
N SER A 120 10.76 9.86 4.88
CA SER A 120 10.53 9.71 3.44
C SER A 120 9.19 9.04 3.14
N CYS A 121 8.92 7.89 3.76
CA CYS A 121 7.62 7.22 3.68
C CYS A 121 6.48 8.16 4.08
N GLY A 122 6.68 8.93 5.14
CA GLY A 122 5.71 9.92 5.59
C GLY A 122 5.39 11.01 4.57
N GLY A 123 6.41 11.50 3.85
CA GLY A 123 6.24 12.44 2.75
C GLY A 123 5.51 11.81 1.56
N LEU A 124 5.88 10.59 1.18
CA LEU A 124 5.26 9.84 0.07
C LEU A 124 3.77 9.57 0.34
N VAL A 125 3.42 9.12 1.55
CA VAL A 125 2.02 8.88 1.96
C VAL A 125 1.19 10.17 1.90
N ARG A 126 1.76 11.33 2.21
CA ARG A 126 1.08 12.63 2.02
C ARG A 126 0.89 12.96 0.54
N GLY A 127 1.87 12.62 -0.30
CA GLY A 127 1.80 12.80 -1.75
C GLY A 127 0.70 11.99 -2.45
N VAL A 128 0.35 10.81 -1.92
CA VAL A 128 -0.74 9.98 -2.45
C VAL A 128 -2.09 10.72 -2.40
N GLY A 129 -2.38 11.44 -1.32
CA GLY A 129 -3.63 12.19 -1.16
C GLY A 129 -3.72 13.51 -1.94
N GLN A 130 -2.59 14.03 -2.43
CA GLN A 130 -2.56 15.27 -3.24
C GLN A 130 -2.85 15.03 -4.72
N HIS A 131 -2.90 13.78 -5.18
CA HIS A 131 -3.28 13.48 -6.55
C HIS A 131 -4.79 13.70 -6.72
N GLN A 132 -5.16 14.76 -7.45
CA GLN A 132 -6.54 15.08 -7.82
C GLN A 132 -7.07 14.07 -8.84
N SER A 133 -7.39 12.87 -8.35
CA SER A 133 -8.33 11.99 -9.05
C SER A 133 -9.75 12.47 -8.74
N HIS A 134 -10.62 12.49 -9.75
CA HIS A 134 -12.04 12.79 -9.58
C HIS A 134 -12.86 11.48 -9.49
N GLY A 135 -13.90 11.45 -8.64
CA GLY A 135 -14.80 10.30 -8.53
C GLY A 135 -14.26 9.16 -7.67
N GLN A 136 -14.49 7.90 -8.10
CA GLN A 136 -14.15 6.69 -7.33
C GLN A 136 -12.66 6.55 -7.02
N GLU A 137 -11.78 7.01 -7.90
CA GLU A 137 -10.34 6.94 -7.67
C GLU A 137 -9.88 7.80 -6.48
N GLN A 138 -10.56 8.93 -6.20
CA GLN A 138 -10.26 9.75 -5.03
C GLN A 138 -10.54 9.00 -3.72
N VAL A 139 -11.66 8.27 -3.69
CA VAL A 139 -12.06 7.46 -2.55
C VAL A 139 -11.07 6.32 -2.33
N VAL A 140 -10.66 5.64 -3.41
CA VAL A 140 -9.66 4.57 -3.35
C VAL A 140 -8.30 5.11 -2.88
N GLY A 141 -7.84 6.24 -3.43
CA GLY A 141 -6.59 6.88 -3.02
C GLY A 141 -6.58 7.30 -1.55
N SER A 142 -7.67 7.92 -1.07
CA SER A 142 -7.83 8.34 0.33
C SER A 142 -7.87 7.14 1.30
N ASN A 143 -8.56 6.06 0.92
CA ASN A 143 -8.60 4.82 1.70
C ASN A 143 -7.22 4.16 1.80
N ILE A 144 -6.48 4.13 0.70
CA ILE A 144 -5.13 3.54 0.66
C ILE A 144 -4.15 4.41 1.45
N GLN A 145 -4.21 5.73 1.30
CA GLN A 145 -3.45 6.67 2.11
C GLN A 145 -3.66 6.42 3.61
N SER A 146 -4.92 6.27 4.04
CA SER A 146 -5.26 5.94 5.42
C SER A 146 -4.73 4.57 5.87
N SER A 147 -4.90 3.53 5.05
CA SER A 147 -4.39 2.20 5.36
C SER A 147 -2.87 2.19 5.51
N MET A 148 -2.17 2.91 4.62
CA MET A 148 -0.72 3.01 4.64
C MET A 148 -0.23 3.82 5.84
N ALA A 149 -0.87 4.96 6.13
CA ALA A 149 -0.59 5.77 7.31
C ALA A 149 -0.74 4.95 8.61
N LEU A 150 -1.81 4.14 8.73
CA LEU A 150 -2.03 3.25 9.87
C LEU A 150 -0.92 2.20 10.01
N LYS A 151 -0.54 1.53 8.91
CA LYS A 151 0.56 0.55 8.94
C LYS A 151 1.89 1.21 9.32
N LEU A 152 2.21 2.36 8.73
CA LEU A 152 3.46 3.09 9.00
C LEU A 152 3.51 3.58 10.45
N GLN A 153 2.38 4.04 10.99
CA GLN A 153 2.25 4.45 12.39
C GLN A 153 2.42 3.28 13.36
N SER A 154 1.87 2.11 13.03
CA SER A 154 2.06 0.88 13.82
C SER A 154 3.55 0.49 13.88
N GLN A 155 4.23 0.44 12.72
CA GLN A 155 5.67 0.14 12.64
C GLN A 155 6.53 1.16 13.40
N SER A 156 6.25 2.46 13.24
CA SER A 156 6.95 3.53 13.95
C SER A 156 6.75 3.45 15.46
N THR A 157 5.54 3.12 15.93
CA THR A 157 5.28 2.98 17.37
C THR A 157 6.03 1.79 17.95
N ALA A 158 6.05 0.65 17.25
CA ALA A 158 6.85 -0.51 17.65
C ALA A 158 8.35 -0.19 17.70
N PHE A 159 8.88 0.53 16.71
CA PHE A 159 10.26 0.97 16.68
C PHE A 159 10.60 1.89 17.87
N ARG A 160 9.79 2.91 18.13
CA ARG A 160 9.99 3.85 19.26
C ARG A 160 9.93 3.14 20.62
N GLN A 161 9.04 2.16 20.78
CA GLN A 161 8.99 1.34 22.00
C GLN A 161 10.24 0.48 22.16
N SER A 162 10.71 -0.17 21.09
CA SER A 162 11.93 -1.00 21.10
C SER A 162 13.16 -0.15 21.45
N GLN A 163 13.26 1.06 20.88
CA GLN A 163 14.32 2.01 21.18
C GLN A 163 14.24 2.54 22.61
N SER A 164 13.06 2.94 23.09
CA SER A 164 12.89 3.40 24.47
C SER A 164 13.27 2.31 25.48
N ALA A 165 12.91 1.06 25.21
CA ALA A 165 13.31 -0.08 26.03
C ALA A 165 14.82 -0.33 26.01
N TYR A 166 15.49 -0.11 24.87
CA TYR A 166 16.94 -0.18 24.75
C TYR A 166 17.63 0.92 25.58
N LEU A 167 17.25 2.19 25.38
CA LEU A 167 17.79 3.33 26.12
C LEU A 167 17.59 3.18 27.64
N HIS A 168 16.42 2.71 28.07
CA HIS A 168 16.13 2.46 29.48
C HIS A 168 17.05 1.38 30.09
N LYS A 169 17.29 0.27 29.37
CA LYS A 169 18.20 -0.78 29.83
C LYS A 169 19.66 -0.32 29.88
N MET A 170 20.07 0.55 28.96
CA MET A 170 21.39 1.18 28.97
C MET A 170 21.55 2.10 30.19
N SER A 171 20.55 2.94 30.47
CA SER A 171 20.54 3.82 31.66
C SER A 171 20.59 3.01 32.97
N LEU A 172 19.83 1.91 33.07
CA LEU A 172 19.87 1.03 34.25
C LEU A 172 21.25 0.39 34.48
N ARG A 173 21.95 -0.03 33.42
CA ARG A 173 23.31 -0.58 33.53
C ARG A 173 24.31 0.48 33.99
N LYS A 174 24.18 1.73 33.53
CA LYS A 174 25.01 2.84 34.02
C LYS A 174 24.83 3.03 35.53
N ASN A 175 23.58 3.08 36.00
CA ASN A 175 23.30 3.27 37.42
C ASN A 175 23.79 2.08 38.26
N ALA A 176 23.61 0.84 37.79
CA ALA A 176 24.07 -0.35 38.51
C ALA A 176 25.60 -0.47 38.58
N ASN A 177 26.32 -0.16 37.49
CA ASN A 177 27.78 -0.10 37.54
C ASN A 177 28.25 1.08 38.41
N SER A 178 27.61 2.24 38.29
CA SER A 178 27.89 3.41 39.14
C SER A 178 27.68 3.11 40.62
N ASP A 179 26.65 2.35 41.01
CA ASP A 179 26.38 2.02 42.42
C ASP A 179 27.39 1.00 42.96
N VAL A 180 27.80 0.02 42.15
CA VAL A 180 28.85 -0.95 42.53
C VAL A 180 30.21 -0.24 42.69
N PHE A 181 30.56 0.67 41.78
CA PHE A 181 31.78 1.49 41.91
C PHE A 181 31.64 2.58 42.99
N ALA A 182 30.45 3.10 43.27
CA ALA A 182 30.23 4.07 44.35
C ALA A 182 30.31 3.42 45.73
N LEU A 183 29.78 2.20 45.88
CA LEU A 183 29.91 1.39 47.09
C LEU A 183 31.37 0.95 47.31
N ASP A 184 32.10 0.59 46.25
CA ASP A 184 33.53 0.30 46.33
C ASP A 184 34.34 1.56 46.66
N ALA A 185 33.99 2.72 46.09
CA ALA A 185 34.63 3.99 46.41
C ALA A 185 34.27 4.55 47.80
N GLU A 186 33.10 4.24 48.37
CA GLU A 186 32.79 4.51 49.79
C GLU A 186 33.52 3.54 50.71
N HIS A 187 33.64 2.26 50.33
CA HIS A 187 34.39 1.25 51.06
C HIS A 187 35.90 1.55 51.04
N GLU A 188 36.47 1.94 49.90
CA GLU A 188 37.84 2.43 49.74
C GLU A 188 38.06 3.75 50.49
N ARG A 189 37.13 4.71 50.47
CA ARG A 189 37.26 5.94 51.29
C ARG A 189 37.18 5.68 52.80
N ALA A 190 36.53 4.59 53.22
CA ALA A 190 36.52 4.14 54.61
C ALA A 190 37.80 3.37 55.00
N VAL A 191 38.41 2.63 54.06
CA VAL A 191 39.67 1.88 54.24
C VAL A 191 40.92 2.76 54.08
N SER A 192 40.89 3.72 53.15
CA SER A 192 41.97 4.67 52.83
C SER A 192 42.18 5.72 53.93
N ARG A 193 41.17 6.00 54.77
CA ARG A 193 41.37 6.76 56.02
C ARG A 193 42.22 6.01 57.07
N ARG A 194 42.53 4.72 56.86
CA ARG A 194 43.31 3.89 57.78
C ARG A 194 44.65 3.41 57.20
N PHE A 195 44.87 3.51 55.89
CA PHE A 195 46.14 3.22 55.23
C PHE A 195 46.37 4.24 54.11
N ASP A 196 47.41 5.05 54.29
CA ASP A 196 47.92 6.07 53.38
C ASP A 196 48.51 5.39 52.13
N MET A 197 47.63 4.89 51.25
CA MET A 197 47.99 4.38 49.94
C MET A 197 47.64 5.46 48.92
N THR A 198 48.67 6.16 48.45
CA THR A 198 48.59 7.04 47.28
C THR A 198 47.98 6.24 46.12
N LEU A 199 46.78 6.63 45.67
CA LEU A 199 46.22 6.19 44.40
C LEU A 199 47.30 6.40 43.32
N THR A 200 47.64 5.35 42.59
CA THR A 200 48.66 5.43 41.55
C THR A 200 48.13 6.26 40.38
N ASP A 201 48.97 7.08 39.75
CA ASP A 201 48.59 7.91 38.58
C ASP A 201 47.93 7.07 37.46
N GLU A 202 48.30 5.78 37.34
CA GLU A 202 47.66 4.83 36.42
C GLU A 202 46.18 4.56 36.75
N GLN A 203 45.78 4.46 38.03
CA GLN A 203 44.38 4.28 38.42
C GLN A 203 43.55 5.54 38.19
N LEU A 204 44.16 6.72 38.39
CA LEU A 204 43.50 8.00 38.16
C LEU A 204 43.27 8.25 36.66
N GLN A 205 44.25 7.88 35.82
CA GLN A 205 44.14 7.92 34.36
C GLN A 205 43.07 6.95 33.83
N VAL A 206 42.95 5.74 34.40
CA VAL A 206 41.89 4.80 34.05
C VAL A 206 40.51 5.35 34.42
N MET A 207 40.37 6.00 35.59
CA MET A 207 39.11 6.61 36.02
C MET A 207 38.72 7.80 35.13
N GLU A 208 39.66 8.68 34.78
CA GLU A 208 39.45 9.82 33.89
C GLU A 208 39.13 9.37 32.44
N SER A 209 39.80 8.33 31.94
CA SER A 209 39.47 7.73 30.64
C SER A 209 38.08 7.06 30.62
N SER A 210 37.70 6.39 31.72
CA SER A 210 36.36 5.80 31.86
C SER A 210 35.28 6.87 31.94
N GLU A 211 35.54 8.03 32.53
CA GLU A 211 34.58 9.13 32.63
C GLU A 211 34.38 9.82 31.27
N ALA A 212 35.45 10.00 30.49
CA ALA A 212 35.39 10.50 29.11
C ALA A 212 34.56 9.56 28.20
N ASP A 213 34.79 8.26 28.28
CA ASP A 213 34.04 7.26 27.51
C ASP A 213 32.54 7.21 27.91
N ILE A 214 32.21 7.48 29.17
CA ILE A 214 30.82 7.56 29.63
C ILE A 214 30.14 8.82 29.06
N ALA A 215 30.85 9.95 29.04
CA ALA A 215 30.33 11.21 28.51
C ALA A 215 30.07 11.14 27.00
N GLU A 216 30.96 10.50 26.23
CA GLU A 216 30.77 10.28 24.80
C GLU A 216 29.52 9.44 24.53
N ARG A 217 29.35 8.33 25.26
CA ARG A 217 28.16 7.47 25.16
C ARG A 217 26.86 8.20 25.50
N GLU A 218 26.86 9.10 26.48
CA GLU A 218 25.68 9.93 26.78
C GLU A 218 25.30 10.85 25.63
N GLY A 219 26.29 11.46 24.97
CA GLY A 219 26.06 12.28 23.78
C GLY A 219 25.42 11.48 22.64
N GLU A 220 25.83 10.23 22.45
CA GLU A 220 25.24 9.35 21.43
C GLU A 220 23.80 8.91 21.78
N LEU A 221 23.55 8.53 23.03
CA LEU A 221 22.20 8.18 23.50
C LEU A 221 21.24 9.37 23.40
N ALA A 222 21.73 10.60 23.63
CA ALA A 222 20.95 11.81 23.44
C ALA A 222 20.55 12.01 21.97
N LYS A 223 21.44 11.73 21.01
CA LYS A 223 21.12 11.80 19.56
C LYS A 223 20.06 10.78 19.15
N ILE A 224 20.12 9.56 19.68
CA ILE A 224 19.07 8.55 19.47
C ILE A 224 17.74 9.06 20.03
N HIS A 225 17.75 9.61 21.24
CA HIS A 225 16.56 10.14 21.89
C HIS A 225 15.93 11.29 21.08
N GLU A 226 16.73 12.26 20.62
CA GLU A 226 16.29 13.36 19.77
C GLU A 226 15.64 12.84 18.49
N SER A 227 16.27 11.88 17.81
CA SER A 227 15.74 11.25 16.59
C SER A 227 14.36 10.60 16.81
N ILE A 228 14.14 9.98 17.97
CA ILE A 228 12.85 9.37 18.37
C ILE A 228 11.78 10.43 18.63
N VAL A 229 12.15 11.55 19.27
CA VAL A 229 11.24 12.67 19.54
C VAL A 229 10.83 13.35 18.23
N GLU A 230 11.77 13.60 17.33
CA GLU A 230 11.48 14.13 15.99
C GLU A 230 10.57 13.20 15.19
N LEU A 231 10.79 11.88 15.28
CA LEU A 231 9.92 10.89 14.68
C LEU A 231 8.48 11.00 15.22
N ALA A 232 8.31 11.21 16.52
CA ALA A 232 7.00 11.37 17.14
C ALA A 232 6.22 12.57 16.58
N ALA A 233 6.90 13.69 16.30
CA ALA A 233 6.29 14.87 15.72
C ALA A 233 5.75 14.62 14.29
N VAL A 234 6.52 13.91 13.45
CA VAL A 234 6.12 13.55 12.07
C VAL A 234 4.86 12.68 12.05
N PHE A 235 4.73 11.76 13.00
CA PHE A 235 3.57 10.87 13.11
C PHE A 235 2.36 11.49 13.79
N GLY A 236 2.53 12.55 14.59
CA GLY A 236 1.39 13.33 15.11
C GLY A 236 0.53 13.91 13.99
N GLN A 237 1.17 14.46 12.95
CA GLN A 237 0.48 14.98 11.77
C GLN A 237 -0.19 13.89 10.91
N MET A 238 0.35 12.67 10.90
CA MET A 238 -0.33 11.54 10.22
C MET A 238 -1.52 11.01 11.02
N GLN A 239 -1.46 11.11 12.35
CA GLN A 239 -2.54 10.70 13.22
C GLN A 239 -3.78 11.56 13.01
N GLU A 240 -3.60 12.87 12.81
CA GLU A 240 -4.67 13.79 12.42
C GLU A 240 -5.34 13.38 11.10
N MET A 241 -4.56 13.05 10.07
CA MET A 241 -5.07 12.56 8.77
C MET A 241 -5.89 11.27 8.89
N VAL A 242 -5.53 10.37 9.81
CA VAL A 242 -6.23 9.10 10.04
C VAL A 242 -7.51 9.31 10.87
N ILE A 243 -7.49 10.25 11.83
CA ILE A 243 -8.63 10.59 12.71
C ILE A 243 -9.74 11.25 11.91
N ASP A 244 -9.41 12.15 10.98
CA ASP A 244 -10.40 12.94 10.23
C ASP A 244 -11.27 12.09 9.27
N GLN A 245 -10.76 10.92 8.85
CA GLN A 245 -11.52 9.99 8.02
C GLN A 245 -12.45 9.04 8.84
N GLY A 246 -12.53 9.12 10.18
CA GLY A 246 -13.46 8.35 11.01
C GLY A 246 -13.05 6.89 11.30
N THR A 247 -13.88 6.14 12.05
CA THR A 247 -13.60 4.73 12.40
C THR A 247 -13.65 3.82 11.16
N MET A 248 -12.77 2.82 11.08
CA MET A 248 -12.66 1.91 9.92
C MET A 248 -14.01 1.25 9.53
N LEU A 249 -14.88 1.01 10.51
CA LEU A 249 -16.21 0.43 10.31
C LEU A 249 -17.19 1.41 9.63
N ASP A 250 -17.18 2.67 10.06
CA ASP A 250 -18.05 3.72 9.51
C ASP A 250 -17.79 3.94 8.01
N ARG A 251 -16.54 3.78 7.57
CA ARG A 251 -16.16 3.86 6.14
C ARG A 251 -16.65 2.69 5.31
N ILE A 252 -16.69 1.49 5.87
CA ILE A 252 -17.17 0.30 5.14
C ILE A 252 -18.67 0.45 4.93
N ASP A 253 -19.41 0.81 5.97
CA ASP A 253 -20.85 1.02 5.90
C ASP A 253 -21.19 2.17 4.94
N PHE A 254 -20.49 3.32 5.05
CA PHE A 254 -20.67 4.46 4.14
C PHE A 254 -20.37 4.13 2.68
N ASN A 255 -19.26 3.43 2.39
CA ASN A 255 -18.92 3.06 1.01
C ASN A 255 -19.87 2.01 0.43
N ILE A 256 -20.36 1.07 1.25
CA ILE A 256 -21.37 0.10 0.84
C ILE A 256 -22.70 0.81 0.57
N GLU A 257 -23.13 1.72 1.44
CA GLU A 257 -24.37 2.49 1.26
C GLU A 257 -24.34 3.32 -0.03
N ASN A 258 -23.23 4.04 -0.29
CA ASN A 258 -23.05 4.75 -1.56
C ASN A 258 -23.04 3.81 -2.77
N THR A 259 -22.45 2.62 -2.64
CA THR A 259 -22.47 1.62 -3.72
C THR A 259 -23.89 1.12 -3.99
N VAL A 260 -24.68 0.87 -2.94
CA VAL A 260 -26.08 0.48 -3.06
C VAL A 260 -26.89 1.56 -3.78
N VAL A 261 -26.71 2.83 -3.41
CA VAL A 261 -27.38 3.97 -4.05
C VAL A 261 -26.99 4.08 -5.53
N ASN A 262 -25.68 4.01 -5.83
CA ASN A 262 -25.18 4.10 -7.20
C ASN A 262 -25.65 2.94 -8.09
N VAL A 263 -25.68 1.71 -7.55
CA VAL A 263 -26.18 0.53 -8.28
C VAL A 263 -27.69 0.64 -8.54
N ALA A 264 -28.46 1.16 -7.59
CA ALA A 264 -29.89 1.41 -7.79
C ALA A 264 -30.14 2.44 -8.90
N ALA A 265 -29.40 3.53 -8.91
CA ALA A 265 -29.48 4.55 -9.97
C ALA A 265 -29.07 3.98 -11.35
N ALA A 266 -27.97 3.22 -11.40
CA ALA A 266 -27.52 2.58 -12.64
C ALA A 266 -28.54 1.56 -13.18
N ALA A 267 -29.25 0.84 -12.30
CA ALA A 267 -30.32 -0.06 -12.71
C ALA A 267 -31.51 0.71 -13.33
N GLU A 268 -31.86 1.88 -12.79
CA GLU A 268 -32.90 2.75 -13.35
C GLU A 268 -32.50 3.28 -14.74
N GLU A 269 -31.25 3.73 -14.89
CA GLU A 269 -30.71 4.18 -16.18
C GLU A 269 -30.68 3.05 -17.23
N LEU A 270 -30.32 1.82 -16.84
CA LEU A 270 -30.35 0.66 -17.73
C LEU A 270 -31.77 0.32 -18.21
N VAL A 271 -32.76 0.43 -17.32
CA VAL A 271 -34.17 0.22 -17.68
C VAL A 271 -34.66 1.34 -18.62
N ALA A 272 -34.29 2.59 -18.34
CA ALA A 272 -34.59 3.71 -19.22
C ALA A 272 -33.96 3.54 -20.61
N ALA A 273 -32.69 3.09 -20.67
CA ALA A 273 -31.99 2.80 -21.90
C ALA A 273 -32.66 1.65 -22.68
N ASP A 274 -32.97 0.51 -22.04
CA ASP A 274 -33.67 -0.61 -22.69
C ASP A 274 -35.04 -0.19 -23.25
N ARG A 275 -35.78 0.64 -22.49
CA ARG A 275 -37.06 1.22 -22.94
C ARG A 275 -36.89 2.11 -24.16
N HIS A 276 -35.83 2.92 -24.20
CA HIS A 276 -35.50 3.77 -25.34
C HIS A 276 -35.10 2.95 -26.58
N HIS A 277 -34.34 1.86 -26.39
CA HIS A 277 -33.87 1.01 -27.49
C HIS A 277 -34.99 0.15 -28.13
N LYS A 278 -35.95 -0.37 -27.35
CA LYS A 278 -37.01 -1.26 -27.87
C LYS A 278 -37.98 -0.61 -28.87
N GLY A 279 -38.26 0.68 -28.75
CA GLY A 279 -39.24 1.37 -29.62
C GLY A 279 -38.62 2.16 -30.78
N SER A 280 -37.39 2.65 -30.64
CA SER A 280 -36.84 3.65 -31.56
C SER A 280 -36.34 3.05 -32.88
N VAL A 281 -35.68 1.89 -32.84
CA VAL A 281 -35.01 1.32 -34.03
C VAL A 281 -36.03 0.72 -35.01
N ALA A 282 -37.02 -0.01 -34.51
CA ALA A 282 -38.07 -0.58 -35.35
C ALA A 282 -38.93 0.50 -36.03
N ASN A 283 -39.32 1.54 -35.29
CA ASN A 283 -40.13 2.63 -35.83
C ASN A 283 -39.35 3.49 -36.84
N LYS A 284 -38.06 3.77 -36.60
CA LYS A 284 -37.21 4.48 -37.56
C LYS A 284 -37.02 3.68 -38.87
N CYS A 285 -36.85 2.36 -38.78
CA CYS A 285 -36.75 1.49 -39.96
C CYS A 285 -38.05 1.50 -40.78
N ILE A 286 -39.20 1.34 -40.12
CA ILE A 286 -40.52 1.37 -40.79
C ILE A 286 -40.78 2.71 -41.48
N ILE A 287 -40.47 3.84 -40.83
CA ILE A 287 -40.62 5.17 -41.43
C ILE A 287 -39.69 5.32 -42.64
N SER A 288 -38.44 4.85 -42.55
CA SER A 288 -37.50 4.90 -43.69
C SER A 288 -38.00 4.08 -44.88
N LEU A 289 -38.55 2.88 -44.63
CA LEU A 289 -39.12 2.02 -45.66
C LEU A 289 -40.33 2.69 -46.33
N ALA A 290 -41.22 3.30 -45.54
CA ALA A 290 -42.40 3.99 -46.07
C ALA A 290 -42.03 5.16 -47.00
N ILE A 291 -40.99 5.93 -46.67
CA ILE A 291 -40.48 7.02 -47.51
C ILE A 291 -39.96 6.47 -48.85
N VAL A 292 -39.19 5.39 -48.83
CA VAL A 292 -38.66 4.75 -50.05
C VAL A 292 -39.80 4.28 -50.95
N VAL A 293 -40.86 3.68 -50.38
CA VAL A 293 -42.04 3.24 -51.12
C VAL A 293 -42.76 4.43 -51.78
N ILE A 294 -42.93 5.54 -51.08
CA ILE A 294 -43.55 6.75 -51.63
C ILE A 294 -42.74 7.29 -52.81
N VAL A 295 -41.41 7.37 -52.68
CA VAL A 295 -40.51 7.83 -53.75
C VAL A 295 -40.65 6.93 -54.98
N LEU A 296 -40.69 5.61 -54.81
CA LEU A 296 -40.89 4.65 -55.91
C LEU A 296 -42.23 4.85 -56.61
N VAL A 297 -43.31 5.09 -55.86
CA VAL A 297 -44.65 5.33 -56.44
C VAL A 297 -44.68 6.61 -57.26
N VAL A 298 -44.06 7.70 -56.78
CA VAL A 298 -43.97 8.97 -57.54
C VAL A 298 -43.21 8.78 -58.85
N ILE A 299 -42.10 8.05 -58.82
CA ILE A 299 -41.32 7.74 -60.04
C ILE A 299 -42.18 6.94 -61.04
N LEU A 300 -42.96 5.96 -60.58
CA LEU A 300 -43.85 5.18 -61.45
C LEU A 300 -44.96 6.04 -62.06
N LEU A 301 -45.57 6.94 -61.29
CA LEU A 301 -46.59 7.85 -61.80
C LEU A 301 -46.04 8.80 -62.86
N VAL A 302 -44.87 9.41 -62.63
CA VAL A 302 -44.20 10.28 -63.62
C VAL A 302 -43.80 9.51 -64.88
N LYS A 303 -43.43 8.24 -64.75
CA LYS A 303 -43.08 7.41 -65.90
C LYS A 303 -44.29 6.96 -66.72
N TRP A 304 -45.47 6.90 -66.11
CA TRP A 304 -46.70 6.43 -66.74
C TRP A 304 -47.56 7.56 -67.31
N LEU A 305 -47.40 8.78 -66.79
CA LEU A 305 -47.93 10.02 -67.35
C LEU A 305 -47.13 10.47 -68.59
#